data_AF-A0A7U7CSV1-F1
#
_entry.id   AF-A0A7U7CSV1-F1
#
_cell.length_a   1.000
_cell.length_b   1.000
_cell.length_c   1.000
_cell.angle_alpha   90.00
_cell.angle_beta   90.00
_cell.angle_gamma   90.00
#
_symmetry.space_group_name_H-M   'P 1'
#
loop_
_entity.id
_entity.type
_entity.pdbx_description
1 polymer ?
#
loop_
_entity_poly.entity_id
_entity_poly.type
_entity_poly.pdbx_seq_one_letter_code
_entity_poly.pdbx_strand_id
1 'polypeptide(L)'
;MFYTYEYYYIGHVSKYIKPNAQRIGSSSNRAALTSSAFMNENGQLVTVIMNDSDNDIETNLWIEGMAAKLNAPAHSIQTVIL
;
A
#
# COMPACT_ATOMS: atom_id res chain seq x y z
N MET A 1 -26.53 4.71 -5.02
CA MET A 1 -25.62 4.85 -3.87
C MET A 1 -24.22 4.94 -4.42
N PHE A 2 -23.60 6.12 -4.35
CA PHE A 2 -22.18 6.27 -4.67
C PHE A 2 -21.41 5.83 -3.43
N TYR A 3 -20.74 4.68 -3.48
CA TYR A 3 -19.71 4.37 -2.50
C TYR A 3 -18.57 5.32 -2.79
N THR A 4 -18.36 6.31 -1.93
CA THR A 4 -17.25 7.24 -2.08
C THR A 4 -15.94 6.46 -1.99
N TYR A 5 -14.91 7.00 -2.65
CA TYR A 5 -13.57 6.46 -2.73
C TYR A 5 -13.10 5.92 -1.36
N GLU A 6 -13.43 6.62 -0.25
CA GLU A 6 -13.19 6.25 1.15
C GLU A 6 -13.56 4.81 1.54
N TYR A 7 -14.67 4.27 1.03
CA TYR A 7 -15.13 2.93 1.37
C TYR A 7 -14.15 1.84 0.88
N TYR A 8 -13.56 2.03 -0.30
CA TYR A 8 -12.54 1.12 -0.82
C TYR A 8 -11.21 1.26 -0.05
N TYR A 9 -10.82 2.47 0.36
CA TYR A 9 -9.62 2.68 1.19
C TYR A 9 -9.71 1.96 2.53
N ILE A 10 -10.85 2.06 3.21
CA ILE A 10 -11.08 1.37 4.48
C ILE A 10 -10.97 -0.15 4.28
N GLY A 11 -11.48 -0.69 3.16
CA GLY A 11 -11.36 -2.12 2.85
C GLY A 11 -9.91 -2.58 2.69
N HIS A 12 -9.08 -1.83 1.97
CA HIS A 12 -7.66 -2.15 1.76
C HIS A 12 -6.83 -2.15 3.06
N VAL A 13 -7.26 -1.35 4.03
CA VAL A 13 -6.60 -1.24 5.34
C VAL A 13 -7.17 -2.28 6.31
N SER A 14 -8.46 -2.21 6.61
CA SER A 14 -9.12 -2.98 7.69
C SER A 14 -9.15 -4.50 7.45
N LYS A 15 -9.13 -4.95 6.18
CA LYS A 15 -9.13 -6.38 5.87
C LYS A 15 -7.82 -7.06 6.24
N TYR A 16 -6.69 -6.37 6.05
CA TYR A 16 -5.36 -6.96 6.07
C TYR A 16 -4.49 -6.51 7.26
N ILE A 17 -4.70 -5.29 7.75
CA ILE A 17 -4.03 -4.76 8.94
C ILE A 17 -4.85 -5.18 10.17
N LYS A 18 -4.27 -6.04 11.01
CA LYS A 18 -4.96 -6.58 12.18
C LYS A 18 -4.87 -5.62 13.37
N PRO A 19 -5.75 -5.76 14.38
CA PRO A 19 -5.55 -5.12 15.66
C PRO A 19 -4.13 -5.38 16.17
N ASN A 20 -3.53 -4.39 16.84
CA ASN A 20 -2.16 -4.42 17.35
C ASN A 20 -1.03 -4.45 16.29
N ALA A 21 -1.36 -4.34 14.99
CA ALA A 21 -0.33 -4.19 13.97
C ALA A 21 0.50 -2.93 14.22
N GLN A 22 1.82 -3.06 14.10
CA GLN A 22 2.75 -1.95 14.31
C GLN A 22 3.07 -1.27 12.99
N ARG A 23 2.94 0.06 12.92
CA ARG A 23 3.32 0.81 11.73
C ARG A 23 4.85 0.82 11.59
N ILE A 24 5.35 0.47 10.41
CA ILE A 24 6.77 0.54 10.06
C ILE A 24 7.01 1.76 9.15
N GLY A 25 8.21 2.33 9.22
CA GLY A 25 8.61 3.40 8.31
C GLY A 25 8.57 2.96 6.86
N SER A 26 7.89 3.74 6.02
CA SER A 26 7.86 3.58 4.57
C SER A 26 8.04 4.93 3.91
N SER A 27 8.78 4.96 2.80
CA SER A 27 9.01 6.17 2.02
C SER A 27 8.86 5.87 0.54
N SER A 28 8.26 6.80 -0.18
CA SER A 28 8.23 6.79 -1.64
C SER A 28 9.29 7.76 -2.19
N ASN A 29 9.90 7.41 -3.31
CA ASN A 29 10.77 8.29 -4.07
C ASN A 29 10.04 9.06 -5.18
N ARG A 30 8.74 8.79 -5.38
CA ARG A 30 7.87 9.52 -6.33
C ARG A 30 6.78 10.26 -5.56
N ALA A 31 6.64 11.56 -5.81
CA ALA A 31 5.66 12.39 -5.12
C ALA A 31 4.20 11.91 -5.33
N ALA A 32 3.90 11.35 -6.51
CA ALA A 32 2.59 10.80 -6.86
C ALA A 32 2.30 9.40 -6.25
N LEU A 33 3.24 8.83 -5.50
CA LEU A 33 3.02 7.57 -4.80
C LEU A 33 3.06 7.81 -3.30
N THR A 34 1.97 7.44 -2.62
CA THR A 34 1.92 7.41 -1.16
C THR A 34 1.94 5.97 -0.69
N SER A 35 2.70 5.68 0.38
CA SER A 35 2.76 4.34 0.95
C SER A 35 2.74 4.33 2.48
N SER A 36 2.15 3.28 3.05
CA SER A 36 2.22 2.99 4.48
C SER A 36 2.37 1.49 4.69
N ALA A 37 3.26 1.08 5.59
CA ALA A 37 3.54 -0.31 5.90
C ALA A 37 3.25 -0.65 7.37
N PHE A 38 2.81 -1.88 7.62
CA PHE A 38 2.44 -2.39 8.94
C PHE A 38 2.92 -3.84 9.12
N MET A 39 3.44 -4.16 10.29
CA MET A 39 3.75 -5.53 10.72
C MET A 39 2.61 -6.04 11.58
N ASN A 40 1.94 -7.11 11.14
CA ASN A 40 1.00 -7.84 11.99
C ASN A 40 1.76 -8.68 13.03
N GLU A 41 1.10 -9.04 14.14
CA GLU A 41 1.73 -9.85 15.22
C GLU A 41 2.21 -11.23 14.76
N ASN A 42 1.63 -11.76 13.69
CA ASN A 42 2.05 -13.02 13.07
C ASN A 42 3.29 -12.89 12.16
N GLY A 43 3.89 -11.71 12.07
CA GLY A 43 5.05 -11.42 11.21
C GLY A 43 4.70 -11.10 9.76
N GLN A 44 3.42 -11.01 9.41
CA GLN A 44 2.99 -10.66 8.06
C GLN A 44 3.18 -9.15 7.81
N LEU A 45 3.92 -8.82 6.75
CA LEU A 45 4.13 -7.43 6.35
C LEU A 45 3.04 -7.01 5.37
N VAL A 46 2.29 -5.97 5.73
CA VAL A 46 1.22 -5.41 4.92
C VAL A 46 1.62 -4.01 4.48
N THR A 47 1.79 -3.82 3.17
CA THR A 47 2.13 -2.52 2.59
C THR A 47 1.00 -2.04 1.70
N VAL A 48 0.48 -0.85 1.97
CA VAL A 48 -0.51 -0.18 1.15
C VAL A 48 0.20 0.85 0.28
N ILE A 49 -0.05 0.82 -1.03
CA ILE A 49 0.50 1.74 -2.02
C ILE A 49 -0.66 2.40 -2.76
N MET A 50 -0.64 3.72 -2.84
CA MET A 50 -1.61 4.53 -3.56
C MET A 50 -0.92 5.30 -4.68
N ASN A 51 -1.52 5.26 -5.86
CA ASN A 51 -1.20 6.14 -6.98
C ASN A 51 -2.40 7.06 -7.21
N ASP A 52 -2.23 8.33 -6.89
CA ASP A 52 -3.26 9.38 -7.05
C ASP A 52 -3.13 10.14 -8.38
N SER A 53 -2.16 9.77 -9.22
CA SER A 53 -1.97 10.39 -10.52
C SER A 53 -2.84 9.81 -11.62
N ASP A 54 -2.96 10.57 -12.70
CA ASP A 54 -3.63 10.17 -13.94
C ASP A 54 -2.81 9.19 -14.80
N ASN A 55 -1.63 8.74 -14.35
CA ASN A 55 -0.73 7.88 -15.12
C ASN A 55 -0.43 6.59 -14.38
N ASP A 56 -0.23 5.51 -15.13
CA ASP A 56 0.34 4.28 -14.61
C ASP A 56 1.80 4.50 -14.18
N ILE A 57 2.16 3.97 -13.02
CA ILE A 57 3.48 4.10 -12.44
C ILE A 57 4.07 2.71 -12.19
N GLU A 58 5.11 2.35 -12.94
CA GLU A 58 5.97 1.24 -12.56
C GLU A 58 6.68 1.56 -11.24
N THR A 59 6.50 0.69 -10.25
CA THR A 59 7.05 0.86 -8.91
C THR A 59 7.77 -0.41 -8.45
N ASN A 60 8.78 -0.23 -7.61
CA ASN A 60 9.49 -1.33 -6.98
C ASN A 60 9.29 -1.21 -5.47
N LEU A 61 8.70 -2.22 -4.85
CA LEU A 61 8.61 -2.31 -3.40
C LEU A 61 9.94 -2.89 -2.89
N TRP A 62 10.72 -2.06 -2.20
CA TRP A 62 12.00 -2.44 -1.63
C TRP A 62 11.87 -2.83 -0.16
N ILE A 63 12.35 -4.02 0.19
CA ILE A 63 12.35 -4.56 1.56
C ILE A 63 13.69 -5.26 1.78
N GLU A 64 14.46 -4.78 2.75
CA GLU A 64 15.76 -5.38 3.16
C GLU A 64 16.71 -5.72 1.98
N GLY A 65 16.79 -4.84 0.98
CA GLY A 65 17.66 -5.02 -0.18
C GLY A 65 17.07 -5.91 -1.30
N MET A 66 15.90 -6.50 -1.08
CA MET A 66 15.10 -7.17 -2.11
C MET A 66 14.09 -6.20 -2.72
N ALA A 67 13.75 -6.40 -3.99
CA ALA A 67 12.78 -5.58 -4.71
C ALA A 67 11.72 -6.45 -5.39
N ALA A 68 10.45 -6.13 -5.17
CA ALA A 68 9.34 -6.67 -5.94
C ALA A 68 8.88 -5.63 -6.97
N LYS A 69 8.93 -5.98 -8.26
CA LYS A 69 8.40 -5.14 -9.33
C LYS A 69 6.88 -5.19 -9.31
N LEU A 70 6.24 -4.03 -9.31
CA LEU A 70 4.80 -3.83 -9.29
C LEU A 70 4.42 -2.78 -10.33
N ASN A 71 3.19 -2.86 -10.83
CA ASN A 71 2.59 -1.76 -11.60
C ASN A 71 1.52 -1.10 -10.74
N ALA A 72 1.57 0.23 -10.60
CA ALA A 72 0.53 1.01 -9.93
C ALA A 72 -0.30 1.76 -10.97
N PRO A 73 -1.48 1.24 -11.38
CA PRO A 73 -2.33 1.94 -12.33
C PRO A 73 -2.72 3.34 -11.86
N ALA A 74 -3.09 4.21 -12.79
CA ALA A 74 -3.67 5.52 -12.46
C ALA A 74 -4.86 5.37 -11.49
N HIS A 75 -4.97 6.29 -10.52
CA HIS A 75 -6.04 6.31 -9.51
C HIS A 75 -6.27 4.96 -8.80
N SER A 76 -5.19 4.29 -8.40
CA SER A 76 -5.25 2.95 -7.79
C SER A 76 -4.80 2.93 -6.33
N ILE A 77 -5.35 1.96 -5.60
CA ILE A 77 -4.85 1.52 -4.31
C ILE A 77 -4.57 0.02 -4.36
N GLN A 78 -3.43 -0.38 -3.82
CA GLN A 78 -3.01 -1.77 -3.76
C GLN A 78 -2.50 -2.12 -2.38
N THR A 79 -2.80 -3.35 -1.95
CA THR A 79 -2.27 -3.91 -0.70
C THR A 79 -1.39 -5.10 -1.07
N VAL A 80 -0.11 -5.00 -0.73
CA VAL A 80 0.86 -6.09 -0.88
C VAL A 80 1.01 -6.77 0.48
N ILE A 81 0.97 -8.10 0.48
CA ILE A 81 1.09 -8.93 1.66
C ILE A 81 2.24 -9.89 1.43
N LEU A 82 3.16 -9.93 2.40
CA LEU A 82 4.36 -10.77 2.39
C LEU A 82 4.44 -11.58 3.69
#